data_AF-A0AAD6JER0-F1
#
_entry.id   AF-A0AAD6JER0-F1
#
_cell.length_a   1.000
_cell.length_b   1.000
_cell.length_c   1.000
_cell.angle_alpha   90.00
_cell.angle_beta   90.00
_cell.angle_gamma   90.00
#
_symmetry.space_group_name_H-M   'P 1'
#
loop_
_entity.id
_entity.type
_entity.pdbx_description
1 polymer ?
#
loop_
_entity_poly.entity_id
_entity_poly.type
_entity_poly.pdbx_seq_one_letter_code
_entity_poly.pdbx_strand_id
1 'polypeptide(L)'
;MEAAAEAAGAAAGRSRKCSTANGGKKEKDLFHVIHKVPAGDGPYVKAKHAQLVQKDPEAAITELKKPLKLSSLFEAVARKQAQESLDNVLIDLYKKCGKVEEQIEMIKRKLRSIYQGEAFNGKPTKTARSHGKKFQVSVKQETSRLLGNLGWAYMQKTNFIAAEVVYKKAQMVDPDANKACNLAICLIKQARYNEAHSTLLDVTQGRVPGSGDAKARSRAEKLLMEVSSRDGPDELMDLMGFNLDDDFVKGLEKLMDEWGPSRSKRLPIFEEISSF
;
A
#
# COMPACT_ATOMS: atom_id res chain seq x y z
N MET A 1 -72.56 -52.07 22.24
CA MET A 1 -72.58 -53.15 23.24
C MET A 1 -71.34 -53.99 22.97
N GLU A 2 -70.40 -54.25 23.85
CA GLU A 2 -70.17 -54.04 25.29
C GLU A 2 -68.65 -54.32 25.44
N ALA A 3 -67.89 -53.45 26.10
CA ALA A 3 -67.41 -53.60 27.49
C ALA A 3 -66.40 -54.75 27.67
N ALA A 4 -65.12 -54.43 27.96
CA ALA A 4 -64.50 -54.35 29.31
C ALA A 4 -63.96 -55.74 29.74
N ALA A 5 -62.84 -55.94 30.45
CA ALA A 5 -62.17 -55.21 31.52
C ALA A 5 -60.66 -55.63 31.53
N GLU A 6 -59.66 -54.77 31.77
CA GLU A 6 -59.20 -54.19 33.05
C GLU A 6 -58.39 -55.16 33.95
N ALA A 7 -57.11 -54.87 34.19
CA ALA A 7 -56.48 -54.85 35.53
C ALA A 7 -55.00 -54.41 35.46
N ALA A 8 -54.60 -53.71 36.52
CA ALA A 8 -53.48 -52.80 36.64
C ALA A 8 -52.17 -53.41 37.21
N GLY A 9 -51.07 -52.68 37.07
CA GLY A 9 -49.80 -52.89 37.80
C GLY A 9 -48.83 -51.73 37.59
N ALA A 10 -48.58 -50.95 38.64
CA ALA A 10 -47.94 -49.64 38.61
C ALA A 10 -46.40 -49.64 38.72
N ALA A 11 -45.81 -48.57 38.15
CA ALA A 11 -44.63 -47.80 38.56
C ALA A 11 -43.23 -48.46 38.66
N ALA A 12 -42.30 -47.96 37.82
CA ALA A 12 -41.08 -47.26 38.26
C ALA A 12 -40.26 -46.77 37.04
N GLY A 13 -39.81 -45.52 37.10
CA GLY A 13 -39.30 -44.77 35.95
C GLY A 13 -37.92 -45.17 35.44
N ARG A 14 -37.70 -44.90 34.14
CA ARG A 14 -36.37 -44.58 33.63
C ARG A 14 -36.50 -43.64 32.43
N SER A 15 -36.42 -42.35 32.73
CA SER A 15 -36.31 -41.29 31.72
C SER A 15 -35.06 -41.53 30.88
N ARG A 16 -35.26 -41.68 29.57
CA ARG A 16 -34.18 -41.74 28.58
C ARG A 16 -33.49 -40.38 28.59
N LYS A 17 -32.26 -40.32 29.12
CA LYS A 17 -31.35 -39.19 28.85
C LYS A 17 -30.98 -39.23 27.37
N CYS A 18 -31.76 -38.54 26.55
CA CYS A 18 -31.29 -38.09 25.24
C CYS A 18 -30.35 -36.91 25.48
N SER A 19 -29.14 -37.06 24.96
CA SER A 19 -28.00 -36.16 25.03
C SER A 19 -28.34 -34.70 24.78
N THR A 20 -28.08 -33.86 25.78
CA THR A 20 -27.96 -32.40 25.64
C THR A 20 -26.66 -32.07 24.89
N ALA A 21 -26.78 -31.71 23.63
CA ALA A 21 -25.75 -30.98 22.89
C ALA A 21 -26.43 -29.99 21.94
N ASN A 22 -26.91 -28.87 22.47
CA ASN A 22 -27.39 -27.77 21.63
C ASN A 22 -27.10 -26.41 22.28
N GLY A 23 -25.80 -26.11 22.46
CA GLY A 23 -25.30 -24.80 22.88
C GLY A 23 -24.68 -23.96 21.76
N GLY A 24 -24.33 -24.55 20.61
CA GLY A 24 -23.45 -23.91 19.62
C GLY A 24 -24.12 -23.12 18.47
N LYS A 25 -25.46 -23.17 18.32
CA LYS A 25 -26.14 -22.50 17.19
C LYS A 25 -26.42 -21.02 17.44
N LYS A 26 -26.92 -20.67 18.64
CA LYS A 26 -27.29 -19.27 18.95
C LYS A 26 -26.09 -18.33 18.94
N GLU A 27 -24.95 -18.77 19.48
CA GLU A 27 -23.73 -17.94 19.54
C GLU A 27 -23.19 -17.65 18.14
N LYS A 28 -23.11 -18.68 17.28
CA LYS A 28 -22.72 -18.54 15.88
C LYS A 28 -23.62 -17.54 15.15
N ASP A 29 -24.95 -17.65 15.28
CA ASP A 29 -25.89 -16.73 14.63
C ASP A 29 -25.73 -15.28 15.12
N LEU A 30 -25.46 -15.06 16.41
CA LEU A 30 -25.17 -13.72 16.94
C LEU A 30 -23.89 -13.11 16.33
N PHE A 31 -22.81 -13.89 16.18
CA PHE A 31 -21.55 -13.37 15.62
C PHE A 31 -21.68 -12.92 14.16
N HIS A 32 -22.44 -13.64 13.33
CA HIS A 32 -22.68 -13.25 11.94
C HIS A 32 -23.36 -11.88 11.83
N VAL A 33 -24.31 -11.59 12.73
CA VAL A 33 -25.04 -10.33 12.76
C VAL A 33 -24.19 -9.20 13.32
N ILE A 34 -23.50 -9.42 14.44
CA ILE A 34 -22.69 -8.40 15.12
C ILE A 34 -21.50 -7.97 14.26
N HIS A 35 -20.77 -8.93 13.69
CA HIS A 35 -19.53 -8.67 12.95
C HIS A 35 -19.72 -8.63 11.42
N LYS A 36 -20.96 -8.71 10.93
CA LYS A 36 -21.30 -8.76 9.49
C LYS A 36 -20.49 -9.83 8.74
N VAL A 37 -20.33 -10.99 9.37
CA VAL A 37 -19.62 -12.13 8.78
C VAL A 37 -20.64 -12.97 7.99
N PRO A 38 -20.32 -13.42 6.76
CA PRO A 38 -21.22 -14.31 6.01
C PRO A 38 -21.42 -15.64 6.73
N ALA A 39 -22.61 -16.25 6.63
CA ALA A 39 -22.86 -17.55 7.25
C ALA A 39 -22.14 -18.70 6.51
N GLY A 40 -21.56 -19.65 7.26
CA GLY A 40 -20.93 -20.87 6.74
C GLY A 40 -19.51 -21.12 7.26
N ASP A 41 -18.86 -22.18 6.76
CA ASP A 41 -17.51 -22.60 7.20
C ASP A 41 -16.46 -22.59 6.06
N GLY A 42 -16.76 -21.90 4.96
CA GLY A 42 -15.86 -21.79 3.80
C GLY A 42 -14.60 -20.97 4.11
N PRO A 43 -13.50 -21.12 3.33
CA PRO A 43 -12.22 -20.44 3.59
C PRO A 43 -12.34 -18.91 3.66
N TYR A 44 -13.17 -18.31 2.80
CA TYR A 44 -13.46 -16.87 2.87
C TYR A 44 -14.20 -16.45 4.14
N VAL A 45 -15.11 -17.29 4.63
CA VAL A 45 -15.85 -17.03 5.88
C VAL A 45 -14.91 -17.13 7.08
N LYS A 46 -14.05 -18.15 7.11
CA LYS A 46 -13.00 -18.31 8.12
C LYS A 46 -12.04 -17.12 8.12
N ALA A 47 -11.63 -16.65 6.95
CA ALA A 47 -10.79 -15.45 6.83
C ALA A 47 -11.50 -14.18 7.35
N LYS A 48 -12.78 -13.97 7.00
CA LYS A 48 -13.59 -12.85 7.50
C LYS A 48 -13.78 -12.92 9.01
N HIS A 49 -13.99 -14.12 9.56
CA HIS A 49 -14.10 -14.35 10.99
C HIS A 49 -12.78 -14.03 11.71
N ALA A 50 -11.65 -14.55 11.21
CA ALA A 50 -10.33 -14.22 11.73
C ALA A 50 -10.07 -12.70 11.69
N GLN A 51 -10.43 -12.04 10.58
CA GLN A 51 -10.24 -10.61 10.40
C GLN A 51 -11.12 -9.75 11.33
N LEU A 52 -12.41 -10.05 11.44
CA LEU A 52 -13.41 -9.14 12.06
C LEU A 52 -13.79 -9.53 13.48
N VAL A 53 -13.68 -10.81 13.84
CA VAL A 53 -14.02 -11.34 15.16
C VAL A 53 -12.76 -11.52 15.99
N GLN A 54 -11.79 -12.28 15.47
CA GLN A 54 -10.54 -12.57 16.18
C GLN A 54 -9.53 -11.41 16.09
N LYS A 55 -9.75 -10.46 15.16
CA LYS A 55 -8.84 -9.34 14.86
C LYS A 55 -7.42 -9.83 14.54
N ASP A 56 -7.31 -11.01 13.95
CA ASP A 56 -6.06 -11.62 13.53
C ASP A 56 -5.94 -11.55 11.99
N PRO A 57 -5.20 -10.56 11.46
CA PRO A 57 -5.01 -10.44 10.02
C PRO A 57 -4.07 -11.51 9.45
N GLU A 58 -3.22 -12.15 10.26
CA GLU A 58 -2.30 -13.20 9.80
C GLU A 58 -3.01 -14.53 9.58
N ALA A 59 -3.89 -14.90 10.50
CA ALA A 59 -4.78 -16.04 10.34
C ALA A 59 -5.71 -15.84 9.13
N ALA A 60 -6.20 -14.61 8.92
CA ALA A 60 -7.00 -14.27 7.74
C ALA A 60 -6.22 -14.47 6.43
N ILE A 61 -4.95 -14.02 6.37
CA ILE A 61 -4.07 -14.25 5.20
C ILE A 61 -3.88 -15.75 4.96
N THR A 62 -3.65 -16.52 6.02
CA THR A 62 -3.40 -17.96 5.92
C THR A 62 -4.61 -18.70 5.33
N GLU A 63 -5.81 -18.38 5.80
CA GLU A 63 -7.05 -18.95 5.23
C GLU A 63 -7.26 -18.57 3.77
N LEU A 64 -7.00 -17.31 3.40
CA LEU A 64 -7.16 -16.83 2.02
C LEU A 64 -6.15 -17.45 1.04
N LYS A 65 -4.96 -17.85 1.52
CA LYS A 65 -3.92 -18.51 0.72
C LYS A 65 -4.18 -19.99 0.46
N LYS A 66 -5.13 -20.63 1.17
CA LYS A 66 -5.35 -22.07 1.03
C LYS A 66 -5.79 -22.41 -0.40
N PRO A 67 -5.15 -23.41 -1.04
CA PRO A 67 -5.55 -23.83 -2.37
C PRO A 67 -6.94 -24.47 -2.32
N LEU A 68 -7.91 -23.83 -2.98
CA LEU A 68 -9.21 -24.46 -3.24
C LEU A 68 -9.01 -25.59 -4.26
N LYS A 69 -9.49 -26.80 -3.93
CA LYS A 69 -9.62 -27.88 -4.91
C LYS A 69 -10.77 -27.52 -5.85
N LEU A 70 -10.48 -27.38 -7.13
CA LEU A 70 -11.48 -27.13 -8.16
C LEU A 70 -11.90 -28.48 -8.75
N SER A 71 -13.20 -28.73 -8.78
CA SER A 71 -13.81 -29.93 -9.33
C SER A 71 -14.37 -29.71 -10.75
N SER A 72 -14.60 -28.45 -11.16
CA SER A 72 -15.13 -28.13 -12.50
C SER A 72 -14.55 -26.85 -13.15
N LEU A 73 -14.69 -26.74 -14.47
CA LEU A 73 -14.37 -25.54 -15.26
C LEU A 73 -15.20 -24.31 -14.85
N PHE A 74 -16.46 -24.53 -14.47
CA PHE A 74 -17.32 -23.46 -13.95
C PHE A 74 -16.75 -22.87 -12.65
N GLU A 75 -16.29 -23.73 -11.74
CA GLU A 75 -15.60 -23.29 -10.52
C GLU A 75 -14.29 -22.56 -10.84
N ALA A 76 -13.57 -22.96 -11.89
CA ALA A 76 -12.35 -22.29 -12.31
C ALA A 76 -12.60 -20.85 -12.81
N VAL A 77 -13.68 -20.63 -13.58
CA VAL A 77 -14.07 -19.29 -14.05
C VAL A 77 -14.58 -18.43 -12.88
N ALA A 78 -15.46 -18.99 -12.04
CA ALA A 78 -15.94 -18.32 -10.83
C ALA A 78 -14.77 -17.94 -9.90
N ARG A 79 -13.75 -18.79 -9.81
CA ARG A 79 -12.53 -18.52 -9.05
C ARG A 79 -11.75 -17.35 -9.63
N LYS A 80 -11.55 -17.25 -10.95
CA LYS A 80 -10.83 -16.09 -11.53
C LYS A 80 -11.50 -14.78 -11.13
N GLN A 81 -12.83 -14.74 -11.17
CA GLN A 81 -13.58 -13.55 -10.77
C GLN A 81 -13.52 -13.28 -9.26
N ALA A 82 -13.58 -14.32 -8.42
CA ALA A 82 -13.41 -14.20 -6.98
C ALA A 82 -11.97 -13.79 -6.59
N GLN A 83 -10.97 -14.29 -7.34
CA GLN A 83 -9.55 -14.05 -7.07
C GLN A 83 -9.20 -12.57 -7.21
N GLU A 84 -9.75 -11.85 -8.20
CA GLU A 84 -9.53 -10.40 -8.32
C GLU A 84 -10.01 -9.63 -7.06
N SER A 85 -11.15 -10.04 -6.50
CA SER A 85 -11.71 -9.46 -5.28
C SER A 85 -10.92 -9.86 -4.03
N LEU A 86 -10.45 -11.12 -3.96
CA LEU A 86 -9.61 -11.63 -2.88
C LEU A 86 -8.25 -10.93 -2.84
N ASP A 87 -7.63 -10.72 -4.01
CA ASP A 87 -6.33 -10.06 -4.13
C ASP A 87 -6.38 -8.63 -3.57
N ASN A 88 -7.49 -7.91 -3.76
CA ASN A 88 -7.65 -6.57 -3.16
C ASN A 88 -7.67 -6.62 -1.62
N VAL A 89 -8.36 -7.60 -1.05
CA VAL A 89 -8.38 -7.80 0.41
C VAL A 89 -7.01 -8.22 0.94
N LEU A 90 -6.30 -9.09 0.20
CA LEU A 90 -4.96 -9.53 0.56
C LEU A 90 -3.96 -8.38 0.55
N ILE A 91 -4.00 -7.49 -0.45
CA ILE A 91 -3.14 -6.29 -0.49
C ILE A 91 -3.35 -5.43 0.77
N ASP A 92 -4.60 -5.24 1.20
CA ASP A 92 -4.93 -4.47 2.40
C ASP A 92 -4.48 -5.18 3.69
N LEU A 93 -4.58 -6.51 3.75
CA LEU A 93 -4.12 -7.31 4.88
C LEU A 93 -2.60 -7.28 5.00
N TYR A 94 -1.87 -7.47 3.89
CA TYR A 94 -0.40 -7.38 3.89
C TYR A 94 0.09 -6.01 4.35
N LYS A 95 -0.58 -4.95 3.90
CA LYS A 95 -0.31 -3.59 4.37
C LYS A 95 -0.43 -3.46 5.90
N LYS A 96 -1.45 -4.07 6.50
CA LYS A 96 -1.67 -4.05 7.95
C LYS A 96 -0.66 -4.92 8.71
N CYS A 97 -0.26 -6.05 8.15
CA CYS A 97 0.71 -6.96 8.76
C CYS A 97 2.18 -6.55 8.55
N GLY A 98 2.47 -5.47 7.84
CA GLY A 98 3.84 -5.09 7.50
C GLY A 98 4.54 -6.07 6.54
N LYS A 99 3.79 -6.93 5.84
CA LYS A 99 4.29 -7.91 4.86
C LYS A 99 4.49 -7.23 3.51
N VAL A 100 5.44 -6.29 3.46
CA VAL A 100 5.64 -5.38 2.33
C VAL A 100 6.14 -6.13 1.09
N GLU A 101 6.98 -7.14 1.26
CA GLU A 101 7.53 -7.98 0.20
C GLU A 101 6.42 -8.74 -0.54
N GLU A 102 5.54 -9.42 0.18
CA GLU A 102 4.41 -10.14 -0.40
C GLU A 102 3.40 -9.19 -1.06
N GLN A 103 3.24 -8.00 -0.49
CA GLN A 103 2.44 -6.94 -1.09
C GLN A 103 3.02 -6.53 -2.46
N ILE A 104 4.32 -6.27 -2.53
CA ILE A 104 5.02 -5.87 -3.76
C ILE A 104 4.86 -6.96 -4.82
N GLU A 105 5.13 -8.23 -4.48
CA GLU A 105 5.06 -9.31 -5.45
C GLU A 105 3.63 -9.52 -5.96
N MET A 106 2.63 -9.45 -5.07
CA MET A 106 1.23 -9.55 -5.46
C MET A 106 0.81 -8.42 -6.41
N ILE A 107 1.19 -7.18 -6.10
CA ILE A 107 0.85 -6.03 -6.95
C ILE A 107 1.54 -6.16 -8.31
N LYS A 108 2.82 -6.55 -8.36
CA LYS A 108 3.54 -6.78 -9.61
C LYS A 108 2.88 -7.87 -10.46
N ARG A 109 2.49 -9.00 -9.86
CA ARG A 109 1.76 -10.07 -10.56
C ARG A 109 0.45 -9.55 -11.16
N LYS A 110 -0.29 -8.74 -10.40
CA LYS A 110 -1.57 -8.18 -10.86
C LYS A 110 -1.37 -7.18 -12.00
N LEU A 111 -0.35 -6.33 -11.93
CA LEU A 111 0.04 -5.43 -13.02
C LEU A 111 0.47 -6.20 -14.28
N ARG A 112 1.21 -7.31 -14.15
CA ARG A 112 1.57 -8.18 -15.28
C ARG A 112 0.33 -8.77 -15.97
N SER A 113 -0.64 -9.27 -15.20
CA SER A 113 -1.90 -9.82 -15.73
C SER A 113 -2.73 -8.75 -16.46
N ILE A 114 -2.74 -7.51 -15.96
CA ILE A 114 -3.34 -6.37 -16.66
C ILE A 114 -2.63 -6.09 -17.99
N TYR A 115 -1.29 -6.05 -17.99
CA TYR A 115 -0.49 -5.80 -19.19
C TYR A 115 -0.70 -6.89 -20.26
N GLN A 116 -0.89 -8.15 -19.84
CA GLN A 116 -1.20 -9.27 -20.72
C GLN A 116 -2.65 -9.26 -21.26
N GLY A 117 -3.49 -8.31 -20.82
CA GLY A 117 -4.89 -8.21 -21.26
C GLY A 117 -5.82 -9.23 -20.61
N GLU A 118 -5.37 -9.93 -19.57
CA GLU A 118 -6.19 -10.94 -18.87
C GLU A 118 -7.17 -10.32 -17.88
N ALA A 119 -6.90 -9.08 -17.45
CA ALA A 119 -7.75 -8.37 -16.51
C ALA A 119 -9.13 -8.07 -17.10
N PHE A 120 -10.16 -8.13 -16.25
CA PHE A 120 -11.55 -7.84 -16.64
C PHE A 120 -12.06 -8.68 -17.84
N ASN A 121 -11.51 -9.89 -18.01
CA ASN A 121 -11.80 -10.77 -19.15
C ASN A 121 -11.52 -10.10 -20.51
N GLY A 122 -10.46 -9.28 -20.58
CA GLY A 122 -10.07 -8.55 -21.78
C GLY A 122 -10.90 -7.30 -22.07
N LYS A 123 -11.84 -6.93 -21.20
CA LYS A 123 -12.66 -5.72 -21.36
C LYS A 123 -11.95 -4.49 -20.78
N PRO A 124 -12.10 -3.30 -21.39
CA PRO A 124 -11.49 -2.07 -20.88
C PRO A 124 -12.12 -1.59 -19.57
N THR A 125 -13.35 -2.01 -19.27
CA THR A 125 -14.07 -1.65 -18.05
C THR A 125 -14.80 -2.86 -17.45
N LYS A 126 -15.00 -2.82 -16.14
CA LYS A 126 -15.77 -3.80 -15.37
C LYS A 126 -16.81 -3.08 -14.51
N THR A 127 -18.01 -3.63 -14.45
CA THR A 127 -19.05 -3.14 -13.53
C THR A 127 -18.72 -3.59 -12.11
N ALA A 128 -18.59 -2.62 -11.21
CA ALA A 128 -18.47 -2.84 -9.77
C ALA A 128 -19.73 -2.35 -9.04
N ARG A 129 -19.92 -2.82 -7.81
CA ARG A 129 -21.01 -2.38 -6.94
C ARG A 129 -20.45 -1.97 -5.59
N SER A 130 -20.79 -0.76 -5.15
CA SER A 130 -20.47 -0.25 -3.82
C SER A 130 -21.73 0.39 -3.24
N HIS A 131 -22.05 0.09 -1.98
CA HIS A 131 -23.23 0.61 -1.28
C HIS A 131 -24.54 0.55 -2.10
N GLY A 132 -24.75 -0.54 -2.83
CA GLY A 132 -25.93 -0.75 -3.67
C GLY A 132 -25.91 -0.06 -5.04
N LYS A 133 -24.98 0.87 -5.30
CA LYS A 133 -24.85 1.59 -6.57
C LYS A 133 -23.90 0.84 -7.52
N LYS A 134 -24.27 0.77 -8.80
CA LYS A 134 -23.42 0.22 -9.87
C LYS A 134 -22.57 1.34 -10.46
N PHE A 135 -21.30 1.06 -10.70
CA PHE A 135 -20.38 1.98 -11.36
C PHE A 135 -19.42 1.17 -12.24
N GLN A 136 -18.78 1.84 -13.20
CA GLN A 136 -17.76 1.22 -14.04
C GLN A 136 -16.37 1.56 -13.52
N VAL A 137 -15.51 0.55 -13.48
CA VAL A 137 -14.08 0.68 -13.17
C VAL A 137 -13.31 0.39 -14.44
N SER A 138 -12.47 1.32 -14.87
CA SER A 138 -11.61 1.13 -16.04
C SER A 138 -10.29 0.45 -15.69
N VAL A 139 -9.70 -0.25 -16.67
CA VAL A 139 -8.35 -0.83 -16.53
C VAL A 139 -7.33 0.26 -16.18
N LYS A 140 -7.51 1.46 -16.76
CA LYS A 140 -6.70 2.65 -16.48
C LYS A 140 -6.72 3.03 -14.99
N GLN A 141 -7.91 3.13 -14.40
CA GLN A 141 -8.08 3.44 -12.97
C GLN A 141 -7.52 2.35 -12.07
N GLU A 142 -7.77 1.07 -12.37
CA GLU A 142 -7.22 -0.04 -11.58
C GLU A 142 -5.69 -0.09 -11.65
N THR A 143 -5.11 0.14 -12.84
CA THR A 143 -3.66 0.23 -13.04
C THR A 143 -3.06 1.36 -12.21
N SER A 144 -3.65 2.56 -12.28
CA SER A 144 -3.16 3.71 -11.51
C SER A 144 -3.26 3.49 -10.00
N ARG A 145 -4.33 2.86 -9.52
CA ARG A 145 -4.49 2.47 -8.12
C ARG A 145 -3.42 1.47 -7.67
N LEU A 146 -3.15 0.45 -8.48
CA LEU A 146 -2.12 -0.55 -8.19
C LEU A 146 -0.72 0.05 -8.19
N LEU A 147 -0.40 0.94 -9.14
CA LEU A 147 0.87 1.67 -9.15
C LEU A 147 1.01 2.55 -7.90
N GLY A 148 -0.04 3.26 -7.49
CA GLY A 148 -0.01 4.04 -6.24
C GLY A 148 0.29 3.16 -5.00
N ASN A 149 -0.32 1.97 -4.92
CA ASN A 149 -0.04 1.02 -3.85
C ASN A 149 1.38 0.46 -3.90
N LEU A 150 1.91 0.19 -5.11
CA LEU A 150 3.28 -0.27 -5.31
C LEU A 150 4.29 0.81 -4.91
N GLY A 151 4.04 2.07 -5.28
CA GLY A 151 4.85 3.21 -4.87
C GLY A 151 4.88 3.35 -3.35
N TRP A 152 3.73 3.23 -2.69
CA TRP A 152 3.65 3.23 -1.22
C TRP A 152 4.45 2.09 -0.60
N ALA A 153 4.34 0.87 -1.12
CA ALA A 153 5.12 -0.26 -0.64
C ALA A 153 6.64 -0.05 -0.79
N TYR A 154 7.08 0.56 -1.90
CA TYR A 154 8.49 0.93 -2.08
C TYR A 154 8.97 2.01 -1.11
N MET A 155 8.11 2.99 -0.78
CA MET A 155 8.42 3.98 0.26
C MET A 155 8.63 3.32 1.62
N GLN A 156 7.83 2.30 1.96
CA GLN A 156 8.01 1.55 3.21
C GLN A 156 9.34 0.80 3.26
N LYS A 157 9.86 0.37 2.10
CA LYS A 157 11.20 -0.24 1.97
C LYS A 157 12.34 0.78 1.83
N THR A 158 12.07 2.06 2.08
CA THR A 158 13.01 3.19 1.89
C THR A 158 13.63 3.29 0.50
N ASN A 159 13.06 2.60 -0.49
CA ASN A 159 13.52 2.65 -1.88
C ASN A 159 12.79 3.78 -2.62
N PHE A 160 13.21 5.01 -2.33
CA PHE A 160 12.59 6.22 -2.88
C PHE A 160 12.79 6.36 -4.39
N ILE A 161 13.88 5.81 -4.95
CA ILE A 161 14.14 5.80 -6.39
C ILE A 161 13.09 4.96 -7.13
N ALA A 162 12.87 3.73 -6.68
CA ALA A 162 11.84 2.87 -7.28
C ALA A 162 10.43 3.45 -7.08
N ALA A 163 10.16 4.02 -5.90
CA ALA A 163 8.89 4.66 -5.60
C ALA A 163 8.61 5.85 -6.53
N GLU A 164 9.61 6.71 -6.78
CA GLU A 164 9.50 7.84 -7.70
C GLU A 164 9.11 7.40 -9.11
N VAL A 165 9.81 6.40 -9.66
CA VAL A 165 9.53 5.87 -11.01
C VAL A 165 8.09 5.37 -11.09
N VAL A 166 7.64 4.63 -10.07
CA VAL A 166 6.29 4.08 -10.01
C VAL A 166 5.23 5.19 -9.88
N TYR A 167 5.46 6.22 -9.05
CA TYR A 167 4.53 7.33 -8.92
C TYR A 167 4.49 8.23 -10.15
N LYS A 168 5.63 8.48 -10.81
CA LYS A 168 5.67 9.15 -12.12
C LYS A 168 4.82 8.39 -13.13
N LYS A 169 4.97 7.06 -13.19
CA LYS A 169 4.14 6.22 -14.07
C LYS A 169 2.65 6.29 -13.68
N ALA A 170 2.32 6.26 -12.39
CA ALA A 170 0.96 6.37 -11.91
C ALA A 170 0.30 7.70 -12.31
N GLN A 171 1.06 8.80 -12.21
CA GLN A 171 0.66 10.15 -12.62
C GLN A 171 0.44 10.25 -14.14
N MET A 172 1.29 9.60 -14.95
CA MET A 172 1.09 9.53 -16.41
C MET A 172 -0.17 8.74 -16.80
N VAL A 173 -0.50 7.68 -16.05
CA VAL A 173 -1.69 6.86 -16.32
C VAL A 173 -2.93 7.65 -15.91
N ASP A 174 -3.07 8.04 -14.66
CA ASP A 174 -4.25 8.76 -14.16
C ASP A 174 -3.80 9.83 -13.15
N PRO A 175 -3.60 11.07 -13.63
CA PRO A 175 -3.11 12.18 -12.82
C PRO A 175 -4.00 12.42 -11.60
N ASP A 176 -3.40 12.54 -10.43
CA ASP A 176 -4.13 12.77 -9.18
C ASP A 176 -3.29 13.56 -8.17
N ALA A 177 -3.91 14.48 -7.45
CA ALA A 177 -3.24 15.31 -6.46
C ALA A 177 -2.57 14.50 -5.34
N ASN A 178 -3.17 13.41 -4.86
CA ASN A 178 -2.55 12.59 -3.81
C ASN A 178 -1.31 11.85 -4.32
N LYS A 179 -1.33 11.40 -5.58
CA LYS A 179 -0.17 10.76 -6.23
C LYS A 179 0.96 11.77 -6.43
N ALA A 180 0.64 12.99 -6.86
CA ALA A 180 1.62 14.09 -6.95
C ALA A 180 2.22 14.42 -5.58
N CYS A 181 1.42 14.51 -4.51
CA CYS A 181 1.93 14.71 -3.15
C CYS A 181 2.82 13.54 -2.68
N ASN A 182 2.48 12.30 -3.00
CA ASN A 182 3.32 11.15 -2.64
C ASN A 182 4.63 11.13 -3.45
N LEU A 183 4.61 11.56 -4.73
CA LEU A 183 5.80 11.76 -5.54
C LEU A 183 6.71 12.84 -4.93
N ALA A 184 6.14 13.96 -4.51
CA ALA A 184 6.88 15.03 -3.83
C ALA A 184 7.58 14.52 -2.56
N ILE A 185 6.92 13.69 -1.75
CA ILE A 185 7.56 13.06 -0.58
C ILE A 185 8.78 12.21 -1.00
N CYS A 186 8.67 11.45 -2.11
CA CYS A 186 9.80 10.66 -2.61
C CYS A 186 10.98 11.55 -3.02
N LEU A 187 10.71 12.72 -3.61
CA LEU A 187 11.74 13.70 -4.00
C LEU A 187 12.37 14.38 -2.77
N ILE A 188 11.56 14.76 -1.78
CA ILE A 188 12.03 15.33 -0.49
C ILE A 188 12.98 14.36 0.21
N LYS A 189 12.64 13.07 0.25
CA LYS A 189 13.49 12.04 0.87
C LYS A 189 14.80 11.80 0.11
N GLN A 190 14.88 12.23 -1.14
CA GLN A 190 16.10 12.23 -1.96
C GLN A 190 16.83 13.59 -1.95
N ALA A 191 16.39 14.55 -1.12
CA ALA A 191 16.91 15.93 -1.09
C ALA A 191 16.77 16.70 -2.43
N ARG A 192 15.82 16.30 -3.28
CA ARG A 192 15.50 17.00 -4.54
C ARG A 192 14.38 18.02 -4.31
N TYR A 193 14.70 19.05 -3.53
CA TYR A 193 13.75 20.03 -3.01
C TYR A 193 13.10 20.89 -4.10
N ASN A 194 13.87 21.35 -5.08
CA ASN A 194 13.37 22.15 -6.21
C ASN A 194 12.26 21.44 -7.01
N GLU A 195 12.46 20.16 -7.36
CA GLU A 195 11.46 19.37 -8.08
C GLU A 195 10.24 19.04 -7.21
N ALA A 196 10.46 18.78 -5.92
CA ALA A 196 9.37 18.59 -4.97
C ALA A 196 8.51 19.85 -4.85
N HIS A 197 9.14 21.01 -4.73
CA HIS A 197 8.49 22.31 -4.64
C HIS A 197 7.64 22.58 -5.89
N SER A 198 8.21 22.40 -7.09
CA SER A 198 7.48 22.55 -8.35
C SER A 198 6.26 21.62 -8.42
N THR A 199 6.42 20.34 -8.07
CA THR A 199 5.32 19.36 -8.07
C THR A 199 4.21 19.76 -7.09
N LEU A 200 4.56 20.27 -5.91
CA LEU A 200 3.59 20.67 -4.90
C LEU A 200 2.85 21.96 -5.28
N LEU A 201 3.52 22.90 -5.93
CA LEU A 201 2.89 24.11 -6.49
C LEU A 201 1.84 23.75 -7.55
N ASP A 202 2.10 22.78 -8.41
CA ASP A 202 1.11 22.31 -9.38
C ASP A 202 -0.16 21.79 -8.69
N VAL A 203 -0.01 21.15 -7.53
CA VAL A 203 -1.15 20.69 -6.72
C VAL A 203 -1.89 21.86 -6.07
N THR A 204 -1.19 22.79 -5.42
CA THR A 204 -1.83 23.92 -4.71
C THR A 204 -2.53 24.90 -5.66
N GLN A 205 -1.95 25.11 -6.85
CA GLN A 205 -2.51 25.96 -7.90
C GLN A 205 -3.64 25.29 -8.70
N GLY A 206 -4.02 24.05 -8.36
CA GLY A 206 -5.15 23.38 -8.98
C GLY A 206 -4.88 22.85 -10.39
N ARG A 207 -3.61 22.75 -10.82
CA ARG A 207 -3.24 22.27 -12.17
C ARG A 207 -3.42 20.75 -12.31
N VAL A 208 -3.50 20.02 -11.19
CA VAL A 208 -3.66 18.57 -11.16
C VAL A 208 -5.10 18.18 -10.81
N PRO A 209 -5.70 17.18 -11.50
CA PRO A 209 -7.00 16.63 -11.12
C PRO A 209 -7.01 16.15 -9.65
N GLY A 210 -8.09 16.45 -8.94
CA GLY A 210 -8.21 16.13 -7.51
C GLY A 210 -7.68 17.21 -6.56
N SER A 211 -7.00 18.24 -7.06
CA SER A 211 -6.55 19.39 -6.25
C SER A 211 -7.69 20.23 -5.65
N GLY A 212 -8.94 19.98 -6.05
CA GLY A 212 -10.13 20.60 -5.46
C GLY A 212 -10.36 20.17 -4.00
N ASP A 213 -9.89 18.99 -3.60
CA ASP A 213 -10.03 18.49 -2.23
C ASP A 213 -9.17 19.33 -1.26
N ALA A 214 -9.83 19.94 -0.27
CA ALA A 214 -9.17 20.72 0.77
C ALA A 214 -8.09 19.90 1.51
N LYS A 215 -8.28 18.58 1.66
CA LYS A 215 -7.28 17.71 2.30
C LYS A 215 -6.02 17.55 1.46
N ALA A 216 -6.16 17.37 0.15
CA ALA A 216 -5.03 17.24 -0.75
C ALA A 216 -4.23 18.54 -0.81
N ARG A 217 -4.92 19.69 -0.86
CA ARG A 217 -4.29 21.01 -0.86
C ARG A 217 -3.59 21.32 0.47
N SER A 218 -4.26 21.11 1.59
CA SER A 218 -3.65 21.30 2.93
C SER A 218 -2.44 20.39 3.14
N ARG A 219 -2.46 19.17 2.59
CA ARG A 219 -1.30 18.28 2.63
C ARG A 219 -0.14 18.82 1.77
N ALA A 220 -0.43 19.34 0.59
CA ALA A 220 0.59 19.92 -0.27
C ALA A 220 1.23 21.17 0.37
N GLU A 221 0.44 22.06 0.96
CA GLU A 221 0.92 23.24 1.70
C GLU A 221 1.84 22.88 2.86
N LYS A 222 1.48 21.84 3.64
CA LYS A 222 2.35 21.34 4.72
C LYS A 222 3.69 20.82 4.20
N LEU A 223 3.68 20.11 3.08
CA LEU A 223 4.90 19.61 2.46
C LEU A 223 5.74 20.75 1.88
N LEU A 224 5.12 21.82 1.35
CA LEU A 224 5.84 23.02 0.91
C LEU A 224 6.59 23.68 2.07
N MET A 225 5.94 23.83 3.23
CA MET A 225 6.61 24.37 4.42
C MET A 225 7.80 23.49 4.88
N GLU A 226 7.69 22.16 4.76
CA GLU A 226 8.82 21.24 5.04
C GLU A 226 9.97 21.44 4.04
N VAL A 227 9.68 21.67 2.75
CA VAL A 227 10.70 21.94 1.73
C VAL A 227 11.38 23.27 1.99
N SER A 228 10.61 24.35 2.17
CA SER A 228 11.15 25.69 2.40
C SER A 228 11.97 25.82 3.68
N SER A 229 11.66 25.02 4.72
CA SER A 229 12.46 24.98 5.95
C SER A 229 13.78 24.21 5.81
N ARG A 230 13.92 23.37 4.78
CA ARG A 230 15.14 22.61 4.48
C ARG A 230 16.04 23.30 3.46
N ASP A 231 15.47 24.15 2.60
CA ASP A 231 16.20 25.05 1.70
C ASP A 231 16.83 26.27 2.43
N GLY A 232 16.62 26.37 3.75
CA GLY A 232 16.94 27.53 4.59
C GLY A 232 18.39 27.84 4.99
N PRO A 233 19.47 27.28 4.40
CA PRO A 233 20.80 27.91 4.51
C PRO A 233 21.29 28.61 3.23
N ASP A 234 20.78 28.27 2.04
CA ASP A 234 21.36 28.76 0.78
C ASP A 234 20.77 30.12 0.34
N GLU A 235 19.46 30.34 0.45
CA GLU A 235 18.86 31.63 0.06
C GLU A 235 19.23 32.79 1.00
N LEU A 236 19.49 32.51 2.28
CA LEU A 236 19.93 33.55 3.23
C LEU A 236 21.42 33.90 3.04
N MET A 237 22.24 32.95 2.57
CA MET A 237 23.62 33.20 2.17
C MET A 237 23.71 34.04 0.88
N ASP A 238 22.82 33.76 -0.09
CA ASP A 238 22.70 34.54 -1.33
C ASP A 238 22.18 35.96 -1.07
N LEU A 239 21.22 36.13 -0.14
CA LEU A 239 20.64 37.43 0.19
C LEU A 239 21.52 38.28 1.14
N MET A 240 22.38 37.65 1.97
CA MET A 240 23.37 38.34 2.80
C MET A 240 24.65 38.75 2.06
N GLY A 241 24.76 38.47 0.75
CA GLY A 241 25.89 38.95 -0.05
C GLY A 241 27.24 38.33 0.33
N PHE A 242 27.26 37.13 0.90
CA PHE A 242 28.47 36.33 1.08
C PHE A 242 28.86 35.55 -0.19
N ASN A 243 28.57 36.10 -1.37
CA ASN A 243 29.38 35.75 -2.53
C ASN A 243 30.77 36.30 -2.23
N LEU A 244 31.65 35.44 -1.71
CA LEU A 244 33.08 35.67 -1.77
C LEU A 244 33.38 35.82 -3.25
N ASP A 245 33.44 37.07 -3.72
CA ASP A 245 33.72 37.39 -5.12
C ASP A 245 34.86 36.48 -5.60
N ASP A 246 34.74 35.90 -6.79
CA ASP A 246 35.78 35.05 -7.39
C ASP A 246 37.16 35.77 -7.34
N ASP A 247 37.16 37.11 -7.35
CA ASP A 247 38.34 37.95 -7.18
C ASP A 247 38.94 37.93 -5.76
N PHE A 248 38.14 37.77 -4.70
CA PHE A 248 38.61 37.63 -3.32
C PHE A 248 39.24 36.25 -3.09
N VAL A 249 38.61 35.18 -3.60
CA VAL A 249 39.14 33.81 -3.51
C VAL A 249 40.43 33.69 -4.32
N LYS A 250 40.47 34.26 -5.52
CA LYS A 250 41.67 34.30 -6.38
C LYS A 250 42.77 35.21 -5.80
N GLY A 251 42.39 36.27 -5.08
CA GLY A 251 43.29 37.11 -4.31
C GLY A 251 43.96 36.34 -3.17
N LEU A 252 43.20 35.52 -2.43
CA LEU A 252 43.73 34.65 -1.37
C LEU A 252 44.63 33.52 -1.91
N GLU A 253 44.25 32.92 -3.05
CA GLU A 253 45.05 31.87 -3.71
C GLU A 253 46.40 32.43 -4.18
N LYS A 254 46.42 33.65 -4.73
CA LYS A 254 47.65 34.34 -5.13
C LYS A 254 48.54 34.74 -3.94
N LEU A 255 47.93 35.10 -2.80
CA LEU A 255 48.65 35.45 -1.58
C LEU A 255 49.29 34.22 -0.92
N MET A 256 48.62 33.07 -1.01
CA MET A 256 49.15 31.77 -0.58
C MET A 256 50.31 31.29 -1.47
N ASP A 257 50.26 31.57 -2.77
CA ASP A 257 51.35 31.27 -3.71
C ASP A 257 52.57 32.20 -3.56
N GLU A 258 52.38 33.45 -3.10
CA GLU A 258 53.47 34.39 -2.82
C GLU A 258 54.19 34.11 -1.49
N TRP A 259 53.51 33.54 -0.49
CA TRP A 259 54.05 33.33 0.86
C TRP A 259 54.38 31.87 1.22
N GLY A 260 54.18 30.92 0.29
CA GLY A 260 54.54 29.51 0.49
C GLY A 260 55.69 29.06 -0.42
N PRO A 261 56.75 28.38 0.08
CA PRO A 261 57.66 27.67 -0.80
C PRO A 261 56.88 26.55 -1.50
N SER A 262 56.93 26.53 -2.83
CA SER A 262 56.27 25.55 -3.70
C SER A 262 56.49 24.11 -3.22
N ARG A 263 55.50 23.53 -2.54
CA ARG A 263 55.52 22.11 -2.16
C ARG A 263 54.87 21.29 -3.25
N SER A 264 55.68 20.41 -3.85
CA SER A 264 55.31 19.46 -4.89
C SER A 264 54.12 18.58 -4.50
N LYS A 265 53.21 18.36 -5.45
CA LYS A 265 52.10 17.39 -5.39
C LYS A 265 52.60 15.95 -5.35
N ARG A 266 53.23 15.51 -4.25
CA ARG A 266 53.54 14.09 -4.01
C ARG A 266 53.29 13.70 -2.56
N LEU A 267 52.57 12.59 -2.40
CA LEU A 267 52.27 12.02 -1.08
C LEU A 267 53.55 11.44 -0.44
N PRO A 268 53.72 11.53 0.90
CA PRO A 268 54.96 11.16 1.61
C PRO A 268 55.36 9.69 1.54
N ILE A 269 54.53 8.83 0.96
CA ILE A 269 54.72 7.37 0.94
C ILE A 269 55.67 6.88 -0.17
N PHE A 270 56.14 7.77 -1.06
CA PHE A 270 56.96 7.39 -2.23
C PHE A 270 58.44 7.79 -2.13
N GLU A 271 58.92 8.27 -0.98
CA GLU A 271 60.35 8.62 -0.80
C GLU A 271 61.23 7.44 -0.33
N GLU A 272 60.65 6.30 0.07
CA GLU A 272 61.42 5.18 0.67
C GLU A 272 61.73 3.99 -0.27
N ILE A 273 61.39 4.03 -1.56
CA ILE A 273 61.55 2.87 -2.47
C ILE A 273 62.49 3.14 -3.66
N SER A 274 63.42 4.11 -3.55
CA SER A 274 64.35 4.40 -4.66
C SER A 274 65.84 4.31 -4.29
N SER A 275 66.19 3.57 -3.24
CA SER A 275 67.59 3.25 -2.96
C SER A 275 67.79 1.76 -2.75
N PHE A 276 67.70 0.99 -3.84
CA PHE A 276 68.47 -0.24 -4.09
C PHE A 276 68.57 -0.47 -5.60
#